data_AF-A0A8H7ANJ8-F1
#
_entry.id   AF-A0A8H7ANJ8-F1
#
_cell.length_a   1.000
_cell.length_b   1.000
_cell.length_c   1.000
_cell.angle_alpha   90.00
_cell.angle_beta   90.00
_cell.angle_gamma   90.00
#
_symmetry.space_group_name_H-M   'P 1'
#
loop_
_entity.id
_entity.type
_entity.pdbx_description
1 polymer ?
#
loop_
_entity_poly.entity_id
_entity_poly.type
_entity_poly.pdbx_seq_one_letter_code
_entity_poly.pdbx_strand_id
1 'polypeptide(L)'
;MFSLELISQPSVFSRPSFGGALIFVWLFYRVDKVFRSVKQAPRPRKQKYQRYTNLRVAHNPTRLGRWINGIQYLLAAPEILLANYQKDVPFVVATPENLHVHVSSESHIKELSEGPEEILSLHAFSKDLLQPKYTMGGLQVSDQMSANGSLHSRVLRVVLKSHLQDLQGALQNAVAESFLEEFHLGKAVPGRDGWRKLPSFSMAKNVIRTTNSIVFFGTVYRKTMIS
;
A
#
# COMPACT_ATOMS: atom_id res chain seq x y z
N MET A 1 -61.14 2.58 34.87
CA MET A 1 -62.04 1.84 33.97
C MET A 1 -62.14 2.64 32.69
N PHE A 2 -62.10 1.98 31.53
CA PHE A 2 -61.77 2.48 30.17
C PHE A 2 -60.29 2.71 29.90
N SER A 3 -59.70 2.37 28.75
CA SER A 3 -59.85 1.30 27.76
C SER A 3 -58.76 1.63 26.73
N LEU A 4 -57.85 0.70 26.46
CA LEU A 4 -56.80 0.85 25.44
C LEU A 4 -57.42 0.83 24.04
N GLU A 5 -57.22 1.89 23.26
CA GLU A 5 -57.29 1.83 21.80
C GLU A 5 -55.90 2.08 21.21
N LEU A 6 -55.33 1.01 20.67
CA LEU A 6 -54.17 1.03 19.78
C LEU A 6 -54.57 1.64 18.43
N ILE A 7 -54.06 2.83 18.13
CA ILE A 7 -54.09 3.38 16.76
C ILE A 7 -52.88 2.82 16.00
N SER A 8 -53.15 1.81 15.18
CA SER A 8 -52.26 1.27 14.16
C SER A 8 -52.11 2.29 13.02
N GLN A 9 -50.91 2.83 12.81
CA GLN A 9 -50.57 3.57 11.60
C GLN A 9 -49.95 2.62 10.56
N PRO A 10 -50.46 2.58 9.31
CA PRO A 10 -49.86 1.77 8.26
C PRO A 10 -48.58 2.44 7.74
N SER A 11 -47.48 1.69 7.76
CA SER A 11 -46.22 2.04 7.10
C SER A 11 -46.44 2.16 5.59
N VAL A 12 -46.29 3.37 5.06
CA VAL A 12 -46.28 3.66 3.62
C VAL A 12 -45.04 3.00 3.00
N PHE A 13 -45.24 1.85 2.36
CA PHE A 13 -44.24 1.17 1.56
C PHE A 13 -44.07 1.97 0.25
N SER A 14 -43.10 2.88 0.22
CA SER A 14 -42.82 3.68 -0.98
C SER A 14 -42.35 2.76 -2.10
N ARG A 15 -43.02 2.82 -3.26
CA ARG A 15 -42.59 2.15 -4.50
C ARG A 15 -41.12 2.50 -4.78
N PRO A 16 -40.26 1.53 -5.11
CA PRO A 16 -38.88 1.84 -5.47
C PRO A 16 -38.90 2.77 -6.70
N SER A 17 -38.32 3.96 -6.56
CA SER A 17 -38.16 4.87 -7.68
C SER A 17 -37.33 4.19 -8.77
N PHE A 18 -37.63 4.48 -10.03
CA PHE A 18 -36.92 3.93 -11.20
C PHE A 18 -35.39 4.13 -11.08
N GLY A 19 -34.95 5.17 -10.38
CA GLY A 19 -33.54 5.42 -10.04
C GLY A 19 -32.91 4.37 -9.12
N GLY A 20 -33.66 3.82 -8.16
CA GLY A 20 -33.17 2.76 -7.27
C GLY A 20 -32.87 1.46 -8.03
N ALA A 21 -33.74 1.07 -8.96
CA ALA A 21 -33.53 -0.11 -9.80
C ALA A 21 -32.29 0.05 -10.70
N LEU A 22 -32.05 1.25 -11.25
CA LEU A 22 -30.85 1.54 -12.04
C LEU A 22 -29.57 1.48 -11.21
N ILE A 23 -29.58 1.94 -9.96
CA ILE A 23 -28.45 1.81 -9.04
C ILE A 23 -28.16 0.33 -8.76
N PHE A 24 -29.19 -0.49 -8.52
CA PHE A 24 -29.00 -1.93 -8.31
C PHE A 24 -28.45 -2.63 -9.55
N VAL A 25 -28.96 -2.33 -10.75
CA VAL A 25 -28.43 -2.88 -12.01
C VAL A 25 -27.00 -2.44 -12.25
N TRP A 26 -26.67 -1.18 -11.98
CA TRP A 26 -25.30 -0.67 -12.09
C TRP A 26 -24.37 -1.32 -11.07
N LEU A 27 -24.82 -1.50 -9.82
CA LEU A 27 -24.06 -2.18 -8.78
C LEU A 27 -23.83 -3.65 -9.16
N PHE A 28 -24.85 -4.33 -9.67
CA PHE A 28 -24.77 -5.72 -10.12
C PHE A 28 -23.83 -5.87 -11.32
N TYR A 29 -23.93 -4.95 -12.29
CA TYR A 29 -23.02 -4.89 -13.44
C TYR A 29 -21.58 -4.63 -12.98
N ARG A 30 -21.37 -3.76 -11.99
CA ARG A 30 -20.05 -3.44 -11.45
C ARG A 30 -19.45 -4.62 -10.69
N VAL A 31 -20.25 -5.30 -9.87
CA VAL A 31 -19.87 -6.52 -9.14
C VAL A 31 -19.54 -7.64 -10.13
N ASP A 32 -20.37 -7.85 -11.16
CA ASP A 32 -20.14 -8.88 -12.18
C ASP A 32 -18.89 -8.58 -13.02
N LYS A 33 -18.65 -7.31 -13.36
CA LYS A 33 -17.42 -6.90 -14.07
C LYS A 33 -16.17 -7.17 -13.23
N VAL A 34 -16.20 -6.85 -11.93
CA VAL A 34 -15.12 -7.21 -10.99
C VAL A 34 -14.93 -8.73 -10.92
N PHE A 35 -16.02 -9.49 -10.86
CA PHE A 35 -15.97 -10.95 -10.84
C PHE A 35 -15.37 -11.54 -12.13
N ARG A 36 -15.66 -10.95 -13.30
CA ARG A 36 -15.05 -11.34 -14.58
C ARG A 36 -13.56 -10.98 -14.64
N SER A 37 -13.16 -9.83 -14.12
CA SER A 37 -11.74 -9.45 -14.00
C SER A 37 -10.98 -10.39 -13.07
N VAL A 38 -11.59 -10.84 -11.97
CA VAL A 38 -11.02 -11.86 -11.07
C VAL A 38 -10.93 -13.24 -11.74
N LYS A 39 -11.86 -13.60 -12.64
CA LYS A 39 -11.81 -14.86 -13.42
C LYS A 39 -10.72 -14.87 -14.50
N GLN A 40 -10.33 -13.70 -15.01
CA GLN A 40 -9.28 -13.54 -16.03
C GLN A 40 -7.88 -13.31 -15.45
N ALA A 41 -7.78 -13.05 -14.14
CA ALA A 41 -6.50 -13.05 -13.46
C ALA A 41 -5.86 -14.45 -13.57
N PRO A 42 -4.55 -14.55 -13.84
CA PRO A 42 -3.84 -15.83 -13.79
C PRO A 42 -4.12 -16.46 -12.43
N ARG A 43 -4.68 -17.67 -12.43
CA ARG A 43 -5.01 -18.37 -11.20
C ARG A 43 -3.75 -18.41 -10.32
N PRO A 44 -3.80 -17.93 -9.06
CA PRO A 44 -2.68 -18.11 -8.17
C PRO A 44 -2.34 -19.60 -8.15
N ARG A 45 -1.05 -19.93 -8.30
CA ARG A 45 -0.56 -21.31 -8.20
C ARG A 45 -1.21 -21.91 -6.97
N LYS A 46 -1.87 -23.06 -7.12
CA LYS A 46 -2.47 -23.80 -6.00
C LYS A 46 -1.34 -24.21 -5.05
N GLN A 47 -0.97 -23.33 -4.12
CA GLN A 47 -0.14 -23.70 -3.00
C GLN A 47 -0.98 -24.69 -2.19
N LYS A 48 -0.52 -25.94 -2.10
CA LYS A 48 -1.08 -26.92 -1.16
C LYS A 48 -0.80 -26.36 0.23
N TYR A 49 -1.81 -25.72 0.81
CA TYR A 49 -1.76 -25.17 2.17
C TYR A 49 -1.50 -26.32 3.14
N GLN A 50 -0.25 -26.42 3.63
CA GLN A 50 0.01 -27.21 4.82
C GLN A 50 -0.79 -26.60 5.96
N ARG A 51 -1.53 -27.43 6.70
CA ARG A 51 -2.26 -26.99 7.90
C ARG A 51 -1.22 -26.42 8.86
N TYR A 52 -1.30 -25.11 9.12
CA TYR A 52 -0.51 -24.46 10.16
C TYR A 52 -0.99 -24.98 11.52
N THR A 53 -0.40 -26.07 12.00
CA THR A 53 -0.82 -26.72 13.25
C THR A 53 -0.38 -25.96 14.50
N ASN A 54 0.59 -25.05 14.38
CA ASN A 54 1.20 -24.34 15.51
C ASN A 54 1.05 -22.81 15.46
N LEU A 55 0.26 -22.26 14.53
CA LEU A 55 0.12 -20.80 14.39
C LEU A 55 -1.29 -20.33 14.77
N ARG A 56 -1.36 -19.22 15.51
CA ARG A 56 -2.63 -18.56 15.82
C ARG A 56 -3.14 -17.89 14.55
N VAL A 57 -4.29 -18.33 14.06
CA VAL A 57 -4.97 -17.73 12.91
C VAL A 57 -5.94 -16.68 13.43
N ALA A 58 -5.73 -15.42 13.04
CA ALA A 58 -6.53 -14.29 13.53
C ALA A 58 -7.95 -14.21 12.91
N HIS A 59 -8.43 -15.23 12.18
CA HIS A 59 -9.67 -15.11 11.40
C HIS A 59 -10.38 -16.44 11.10
N ASN A 60 -11.64 -16.29 10.68
CA ASN A 60 -12.56 -17.38 10.35
C ASN A 60 -12.18 -18.08 9.01
N PRO A 61 -12.04 -19.43 8.97
CA PRO A 61 -11.50 -20.15 7.81
C PRO A 61 -12.46 -20.32 6.60
N THR A 62 -13.72 -19.86 6.71
CA THR A 62 -14.71 -19.99 5.63
C THR A 62 -14.34 -19.15 4.40
N ARG A 63 -14.79 -19.55 3.19
CA ARG A 63 -14.50 -18.83 1.94
C ARG A 63 -15.08 -17.41 1.93
N LEU A 64 -16.30 -17.23 2.45
CA LEU A 64 -16.92 -15.92 2.62
C LEU A 64 -16.21 -15.10 3.69
N GLY A 65 -15.85 -15.76 4.81
CA GLY A 65 -15.06 -15.16 5.88
C GLY A 65 -13.75 -14.58 5.36
N ARG A 66 -13.02 -15.31 4.51
CA ARG A 66 -11.77 -14.82 3.89
C ARG A 66 -11.96 -13.55 3.07
N TRP A 67 -13.03 -13.44 2.31
CA TRP A 67 -13.29 -12.23 1.52
C TRP A 67 -13.61 -11.02 2.42
N ILE A 68 -14.44 -11.23 3.44
CA ILE A 68 -14.77 -10.20 4.42
C ILE A 68 -13.52 -9.78 5.22
N ASN A 69 -12.73 -10.74 5.68
CA ASN A 69 -11.49 -10.50 6.41
C ASN A 69 -10.45 -9.77 5.54
N GLY A 70 -10.37 -10.09 4.25
CA GLY A 70 -9.51 -9.38 3.30
C GLY A 70 -9.91 -7.91 3.16
N ILE A 71 -11.21 -7.62 3.06
CA ILE A 71 -11.71 -6.23 3.02
C ILE A 71 -11.46 -5.51 4.35
N GLN A 72 -11.70 -6.19 5.48
CA GLN A 72 -11.39 -5.63 6.80
C GLN A 72 -9.91 -5.31 6.95
N TYR A 73 -9.04 -6.18 6.44
CA TYR A 73 -7.60 -5.91 6.40
C TYR A 73 -7.27 -4.67 5.55
N LEU A 74 -7.89 -4.50 4.38
CA LEU A 74 -7.66 -3.29 3.56
C LEU A 74 -8.08 -1.99 4.26
N LEU A 75 -9.10 -2.03 5.12
CA LEU A 75 -9.63 -0.86 5.81
C LEU A 75 -8.98 -0.60 7.17
N ALA A 76 -8.60 -1.65 7.89
CA ALA A 76 -8.17 -1.60 9.29
C ALA A 76 -6.93 -2.48 9.57
N ALA A 77 -6.02 -2.63 8.60
CA ALA A 77 -4.79 -3.40 8.76
C ALA A 77 -4.00 -3.03 10.03
N PRO A 78 -3.75 -1.74 10.35
CA PRO A 78 -2.96 -1.38 11.53
C PRO A 78 -3.60 -1.88 12.83
N GLU A 79 -4.92 -1.76 12.95
CA GLU A 79 -5.67 -2.17 14.14
C GLU A 79 -5.65 -3.69 14.30
N ILE A 80 -5.84 -4.44 13.22
CA ILE A 80 -5.79 -5.90 13.21
C ILE A 80 -4.38 -6.40 13.59
N LEU A 81 -3.33 -5.77 13.06
CA LEU A 81 -1.96 -6.11 13.38
C LEU A 81 -1.63 -5.84 14.84
N LEU A 82 -2.02 -4.67 15.37
CA LEU A 82 -1.79 -4.30 16.76
C LEU A 82 -2.58 -5.18 17.74
N ALA A 83 -3.84 -5.49 17.42
CA ALA A 83 -4.69 -6.32 18.27
C ALA A 83 -4.19 -7.78 18.38
N ASN A 84 -3.56 -8.30 17.32
CA ASN A 84 -3.03 -9.66 17.30
C ASN A 84 -1.54 -9.74 17.62
N TYR A 85 -0.87 -8.60 17.76
CA TYR A 85 0.54 -8.55 18.08
C TYR A 85 0.80 -9.06 19.49
N GLN A 86 1.64 -10.09 19.57
CA GLN A 86 2.21 -10.57 20.81
C GLN A 86 3.72 -10.71 20.61
N LYS A 87 4.48 -10.28 21.63
CA LYS A 87 5.93 -10.40 21.60
C LYS A 87 6.32 -11.88 21.50
N ASP A 88 7.24 -12.18 20.59
CA ASP A 88 7.82 -13.51 20.34
C ASP A 88 6.86 -14.61 19.84
N VAL A 89 5.58 -14.30 19.63
CA VAL A 89 4.58 -15.26 19.14
C VAL A 89 4.25 -14.99 17.67
N PRO A 90 4.50 -15.94 16.75
CA PRO A 90 4.12 -15.77 15.35
C PRO A 90 2.61 -15.95 15.17
N PHE A 91 2.02 -15.14 14.29
CA PHE A 91 0.60 -15.20 13.99
C PHE A 91 0.35 -15.03 12.49
N VAL A 92 -0.78 -15.55 12.01
CA VAL A 92 -1.15 -15.48 10.60
C VAL A 92 -2.21 -14.43 10.39
N VAL A 93 -1.99 -13.57 9.40
CA VAL A 93 -2.93 -12.56 8.90
C VAL A 93 -3.37 -12.91 7.49
N ALA A 94 -4.68 -12.87 7.23
CA ALA A 94 -5.27 -13.14 5.93
C ALA A 94 -5.41 -11.81 5.18
N THR A 95 -4.67 -11.68 4.09
CA THR A 95 -4.87 -10.60 3.13
C THR A 95 -5.83 -11.08 2.02
N PRO A 96 -6.37 -10.18 1.19
CA PRO A 96 -7.25 -10.57 0.09
C PRO A 96 -6.61 -11.59 -0.87
N GLU A 97 -5.29 -11.53 -1.02
CA GLU A 97 -4.55 -12.34 -2.00
C GLU A 97 -3.88 -13.55 -1.35
N ASN A 98 -3.27 -13.37 -0.16
CA ASN A 98 -2.41 -14.38 0.46
C ASN A 98 -2.55 -14.45 1.99
N LEU A 99 -1.95 -15.47 2.60
CA LEU A 99 -1.80 -15.57 4.05
C LEU A 99 -0.38 -15.14 4.41
N HIS A 100 -0.26 -14.13 5.27
CA HIS A 100 1.04 -13.63 5.73
C HIS A 100 1.29 -14.15 7.14
N VAL A 101 2.46 -14.75 7.34
CA VAL A 101 2.95 -15.12 8.67
C VAL A 101 3.74 -13.93 9.21
N HIS A 102 3.27 -13.36 10.30
CA HIS A 102 3.97 -12.30 11.02
C HIS A 102 4.81 -12.92 12.12
N VAL A 103 6.06 -12.48 12.19
CA VAL A 103 7.07 -13.00 13.11
C VAL A 103 7.70 -11.83 13.84
N SER A 104 7.80 -11.95 15.16
CA SER A 104 8.37 -10.91 16.05
C SER A 104 9.58 -11.38 16.86
N SER A 105 9.76 -12.70 17.02
CA SER A 105 10.90 -13.28 17.77
C SER A 105 12.21 -13.11 17.01
N GLU A 106 13.26 -12.71 17.71
CA GLU A 106 14.62 -12.62 17.18
C GLU A 106 15.12 -13.96 16.61
N SER A 107 14.79 -15.08 17.25
CA SER A 107 15.19 -16.42 16.79
C SER A 107 14.61 -16.74 15.41
N HIS A 108 13.31 -16.48 15.22
CA HIS A 108 12.62 -16.72 13.96
C HIS A 108 13.04 -15.70 12.89
N ILE A 109 13.33 -14.44 13.26
CA ILE A 109 13.87 -13.44 12.34
C ILE A 109 15.24 -13.89 11.81
N LYS A 110 16.10 -14.41 12.69
CA LYS A 110 17.40 -14.95 12.30
C LYS A 110 17.24 -16.13 11.36
N GLU A 111 16.36 -17.07 11.67
CA GLU A 111 16.03 -18.21 10.80
C GLU A 111 15.53 -17.77 9.41
N LEU A 112 14.66 -16.76 9.35
CA LEU A 112 14.18 -16.19 8.08
C LEU A 112 15.31 -15.52 7.28
N SER A 113 16.27 -14.88 7.96
CA SER A 113 17.39 -14.19 7.32
C SER A 113 18.48 -15.15 6.82
N GLU A 114 18.63 -16.30 7.45
CA GLU A 114 19.59 -17.36 7.10
C GLU A 114 18.99 -18.40 6.15
N GLY A 115 17.69 -18.32 5.88
CA GLY A 115 16.97 -19.26 5.02
C GLY A 115 17.45 -19.20 3.55
N PRO A 116 17.42 -20.34 2.84
CA PRO A 116 17.82 -20.39 1.43
C PRO A 116 16.87 -19.56 0.55
N GLU A 117 17.43 -18.76 -0.36
CA GLU A 117 16.67 -17.86 -1.24
C GLU A 117 15.68 -18.62 -2.15
N GLU A 118 15.92 -19.90 -2.44
CA GLU A 118 14.99 -20.72 -3.24
C GLU A 118 13.66 -20.98 -2.52
N ILE A 119 13.67 -20.97 -1.18
CA ILE A 119 12.49 -21.23 -0.34
C ILE A 119 11.89 -19.92 0.18
N LEU A 120 12.75 -19.00 0.65
CA LEU A 120 12.36 -17.73 1.25
C LEU A 120 12.97 -16.56 0.48
N SER A 121 12.38 -16.23 -0.66
CA SER A 121 12.85 -15.12 -1.49
C SER A 121 12.18 -13.80 -1.11
N LEU A 122 12.96 -12.89 -0.52
CA LEU A 122 12.52 -11.50 -0.31
C LEU A 122 12.18 -10.81 -1.64
N HIS A 123 12.88 -11.16 -2.71
CA HIS A 123 12.62 -10.61 -4.04
C HIS A 123 11.25 -11.03 -4.57
N ALA A 124 10.93 -12.33 -4.50
CA ALA A 124 9.62 -12.84 -4.91
C ALA A 124 8.50 -12.25 -4.04
N PHE A 125 8.70 -12.17 -2.73
CA PHE A 125 7.76 -11.52 -1.81
C PHE A 125 7.54 -10.04 -2.17
N SER A 126 8.61 -9.30 -2.44
CA SER A 126 8.51 -7.88 -2.82
C SER A 126 7.79 -7.68 -4.16
N LYS A 127 8.00 -8.59 -5.13
CA LYS A 127 7.31 -8.58 -6.42
C LYS A 127 5.82 -8.85 -6.28
N ASP A 128 5.45 -9.76 -5.38
CA ASP A 128 4.05 -10.08 -5.05
C ASP A 128 3.38 -8.91 -4.32
N LEU A 129 4.06 -8.31 -3.33
CA LEU A 129 3.54 -7.19 -2.56
C LEU A 129 3.41 -5.90 -3.36
N LEU A 130 4.43 -5.54 -4.14
CA LEU A 130 4.45 -4.28 -4.89
C LEU A 130 3.74 -4.38 -6.23
N GLN A 131 3.62 -5.58 -6.81
CA GLN A 131 3.08 -5.81 -8.15
C GLN A 131 3.54 -4.76 -9.18
N PRO A 132 4.86 -4.64 -9.46
CA PRO A 132 5.45 -3.54 -10.23
C PRO A 132 4.85 -3.37 -11.64
N LYS A 133 4.27 -4.44 -12.21
CA LYS A 133 3.48 -4.38 -13.44
C LYS A 133 2.33 -3.37 -13.36
N TYR A 134 1.64 -3.30 -12.23
CA TYR A 134 0.47 -2.45 -12.02
C TYR A 134 0.80 -1.15 -11.30
N THR A 135 1.85 -1.13 -10.48
CA THR A 135 2.21 0.04 -9.66
C THR A 135 3.37 0.87 -10.21
N MET A 136 4.19 0.31 -11.10
CA MET A 136 5.40 0.95 -11.65
C MET A 136 5.38 0.96 -13.19
N GLY A 137 4.23 1.27 -13.79
CA GLY A 137 4.12 1.54 -15.23
C GLY A 137 4.44 0.36 -16.15
N GLY A 138 4.19 -0.87 -15.71
CA GLY A 138 4.44 -2.06 -16.53
C GLY A 138 5.87 -2.62 -16.44
N LEU A 139 6.67 -2.16 -15.47
CA LEU A 139 8.02 -2.68 -15.24
C LEU A 139 8.00 -4.20 -14.97
N GLN A 140 8.54 -4.98 -15.91
CA GLN A 140 8.70 -6.43 -15.76
C GLN A 140 10.07 -6.72 -15.16
N VAL A 141 10.10 -7.01 -13.86
CA VAL A 141 11.31 -7.48 -13.18
C VAL A 141 11.44 -8.99 -13.43
N SER A 142 12.52 -9.41 -14.12
CA SER A 142 12.75 -10.80 -14.51
C SER A 142 13.24 -11.65 -13.33
N ASP A 143 12.71 -12.86 -13.21
CA ASP A 143 12.99 -13.76 -12.07
C ASP A 143 14.41 -14.39 -12.13
N GLN A 144 15.14 -14.24 -13.23
CA GLN A 144 16.49 -14.79 -13.42
C GLN A 144 17.62 -13.90 -12.86
N MET A 145 17.31 -12.81 -12.16
CA MET A 145 18.30 -11.88 -11.62
C MET A 145 19.06 -12.37 -10.37
N SER A 146 18.77 -13.57 -9.85
CA SER A 146 19.46 -14.13 -8.67
C SER A 146 20.92 -14.52 -8.96
N ALA A 147 21.28 -14.84 -10.20
CA ALA A 147 22.61 -15.37 -10.51
C ALA A 147 23.76 -14.34 -10.49
N ASN A 148 23.47 -13.02 -10.53
CA ASN A 148 24.49 -11.97 -10.63
C ASN A 148 24.38 -10.86 -9.55
N GLY A 149 23.57 -11.10 -8.50
CA GLY A 149 23.18 -10.06 -7.56
C GLY A 149 22.14 -9.13 -8.20
N SER A 150 21.10 -8.78 -7.44
CA SER A 150 20.01 -7.97 -7.97
C SER A 150 20.57 -6.70 -8.63
N LEU A 151 20.18 -6.41 -9.87
CA LEU A 151 20.57 -5.18 -10.59
C LEU A 151 20.32 -3.94 -9.72
N HIS A 152 19.28 -3.98 -8.88
CA HIS A 152 18.99 -3.01 -7.84
C HIS A 152 20.13 -2.82 -6.82
N SER A 153 20.71 -3.90 -6.29
CA SER A 153 21.84 -3.80 -5.35
C SER A 153 23.08 -3.19 -6.02
N ARG A 154 23.36 -3.52 -7.28
CA ARG A 154 24.49 -2.95 -8.02
C ARG A 154 24.27 -1.47 -8.31
N VAL A 155 23.09 -1.09 -8.79
CA VAL A 155 22.76 0.31 -9.07
C VAL A 155 22.75 1.15 -7.80
N LEU A 156 22.11 0.69 -6.72
CA LEU A 156 22.00 1.46 -5.48
C LEU A 156 23.29 1.47 -4.66
N ARG A 157 24.03 0.36 -4.60
CA ARG A 157 25.21 0.26 -3.72
C ARG A 157 26.50 0.68 -4.41
N VAL A 158 26.62 0.45 -5.72
CA VAL A 158 27.84 0.76 -6.48
C VAL A 158 27.68 2.05 -7.26
N VAL A 159 26.71 2.13 -8.17
CA VAL A 159 26.57 3.28 -9.09
C VAL A 159 26.15 4.56 -8.36
N LEU A 160 25.11 4.49 -7.51
CA LEU A 160 24.67 5.67 -6.77
C LEU A 160 25.75 6.15 -5.80
N LYS A 161 26.48 5.23 -5.17
CA LYS A 161 27.54 5.57 -4.22
C LYS A 161 28.76 6.18 -4.91
N SER A 162 29.14 5.68 -6.09
CA SER A 162 30.26 6.23 -6.86
C SER A 162 29.99 7.64 -7.36
N HIS A 163 28.73 7.98 -7.64
CA HIS A 163 28.32 9.31 -8.12
C HIS A 163 27.77 10.22 -7.02
N LEU A 164 27.79 9.80 -5.75
CA LEU A 164 27.19 10.57 -4.65
C LEU A 164 27.91 11.91 -4.46
N GLN A 165 29.25 11.91 -4.58
CA GLN A 165 30.06 13.13 -4.47
C GLN A 165 29.74 14.12 -5.60
N ASP A 166 29.60 13.63 -6.84
CA ASP A 166 29.23 14.44 -8.00
C ASP A 166 27.82 15.03 -7.87
N LEU A 167 26.90 14.26 -7.27
CA LEU A 167 25.51 14.67 -7.06
C LEU A 167 25.34 15.63 -5.88
N GLN A 168 26.25 15.63 -4.90
CA GLN A 168 26.09 16.38 -3.66
C GLN A 168 25.86 17.88 -3.89
N GLY A 169 26.64 18.51 -4.77
CA GLY A 169 26.48 19.93 -5.10
C GLY A 169 25.15 20.24 -5.79
N ALA A 170 24.75 19.40 -6.75
CA ALA A 170 23.47 19.55 -7.43
C ALA A 170 22.28 19.35 -6.46
N LEU A 171 22.40 18.45 -5.49
CA LEU A 171 21.37 18.19 -4.50
C LEU A 171 21.24 19.32 -3.48
N GLN A 172 22.36 19.87 -3.00
CA GLN A 172 22.33 21.03 -2.10
C GLN A 172 21.63 22.23 -2.76
N ASN A 173 21.97 22.52 -4.01
CA ASN A 173 21.33 23.59 -4.77
C ASN A 173 19.84 23.31 -4.98
N ALA A 174 19.47 22.09 -5.36
CA ALA A 174 18.07 21.71 -5.56
C ALA A 174 17.23 21.82 -4.29
N VAL A 175 17.77 21.43 -3.15
CA VAL A 175 17.10 21.55 -1.84
C VAL A 175 16.92 23.02 -1.48
N ALA A 176 17.97 23.84 -1.63
CA ALA A 176 17.91 25.27 -1.34
C ALA A 176 16.88 25.99 -2.22
N GLU A 177 16.91 25.75 -3.53
CA GLU A 177 15.95 26.30 -4.50
C GLU A 177 14.51 25.88 -4.16
N SER A 178 14.27 24.58 -3.93
CA SER A 178 12.94 24.06 -3.62
C SER A 178 12.40 24.63 -2.31
N PHE A 179 13.27 24.81 -1.31
CA PHE A 179 12.89 25.40 -0.04
C PHE A 179 12.55 26.89 -0.19
N LEU A 180 13.32 27.64 -0.97
CA LEU A 180 13.05 29.05 -1.27
C LEU A 180 11.73 29.22 -2.03
N GLU A 181 11.47 28.39 -3.04
CA GLU A 181 10.20 28.38 -3.77
C GLU A 181 9.01 28.15 -2.83
N GLU A 182 9.07 27.12 -1.99
CA GLU A 182 8.03 26.85 -0.99
C GLU A 182 7.89 28.01 0.02
N PHE A 183 9.00 28.61 0.45
CA PHE A 183 9.00 29.76 1.34
C PHE A 183 8.28 30.97 0.72
N HIS A 184 8.51 31.24 -0.56
CA HIS A 184 7.82 32.31 -1.29
C HIS A 184 6.32 32.03 -1.49
N LEU A 185 5.93 30.77 -1.69
CA LEU A 185 4.53 30.33 -1.76
C LEU A 185 3.81 30.37 -0.40
N GLY A 186 4.56 30.41 0.70
CA GLY A 186 4.03 30.50 2.06
C GLY A 186 3.19 31.74 2.33
N LYS A 187 2.15 31.59 3.15
CA LYS A 187 1.31 32.72 3.57
C LYS A 187 2.09 33.61 4.55
N ALA A 188 2.15 34.91 4.29
CA ALA A 188 2.75 35.86 5.22
C ALA A 188 2.00 35.85 6.56
N VAL A 189 2.73 35.95 7.67
CA VAL A 189 2.15 36.06 9.01
C VAL A 189 1.85 37.53 9.30
N PRO A 190 0.59 37.91 9.55
CA PRO A 190 0.25 39.30 9.88
C PRO A 190 1.02 39.77 11.12
N GLY A 191 1.61 40.97 11.06
CA GLY A 191 2.33 41.57 12.19
C GLY A 191 3.73 41.02 12.45
N ARG A 192 4.28 40.18 11.55
CA ARG A 192 5.68 39.72 11.63
C ARG A 192 6.33 39.75 10.25
N ASP A 193 7.09 40.81 9.98
CA ASP A 193 7.82 40.95 8.72
C ASP A 193 8.80 39.80 8.52
N GLY A 194 8.81 39.24 7.30
CA GLY A 194 9.66 38.12 6.93
C GLY A 194 9.19 36.74 7.40
N TRP A 195 8.14 36.64 8.24
CA TRP A 195 7.63 35.33 8.68
C TRP A 195 6.59 34.75 7.73
N ARG A 196 6.77 33.49 7.38
CA ARG A 196 5.88 32.73 6.47
C ARG A 196 5.33 31.50 7.20
N LYS A 197 4.03 31.25 7.08
CA LYS A 197 3.38 30.02 7.54
C LYS A 197 3.42 28.99 6.42
N LEU A 198 4.10 27.87 6.69
CA LEU A 198 4.32 26.78 5.75
C LEU A 198 3.71 25.47 6.27
N PRO A 199 3.00 24.70 5.42
CA PRO A 199 2.58 23.35 5.76
C PRO A 199 3.79 22.39 5.74
N SER A 200 4.37 22.10 6.90
CA SER A 200 5.64 21.35 7.02
C SER A 200 5.67 20.04 6.24
N PHE A 201 4.60 19.24 6.31
CA PHE A 201 4.52 17.97 5.59
C PHE A 201 4.49 18.14 4.07
N SER A 202 3.70 19.10 3.57
CA SER A 202 3.58 19.34 2.13
C SER A 202 4.88 19.91 1.56
N MET A 203 5.48 20.86 2.26
CA MET A 203 6.78 21.44 1.90
C MET A 203 7.86 20.35 1.86
N ALA A 204 8.00 19.55 2.92
CA ALA A 204 8.99 18.48 2.97
C ALA A 204 8.79 17.47 1.83
N LYS A 205 7.52 17.08 1.56
CA LYS A 205 7.17 16.20 0.46
C LYS A 205 7.59 16.77 -0.90
N ASN A 206 7.33 18.05 -1.14
CA ASN A 206 7.68 18.71 -2.41
C ASN A 206 9.20 18.83 -2.58
N VAL A 207 9.93 19.24 -1.53
CA VAL A 207 11.40 19.31 -1.53
C VAL A 207 12.01 17.94 -1.83
N ILE A 208 11.56 16.88 -1.15
CA ILE A 208 12.04 15.51 -1.38
C ILE A 208 11.71 15.05 -2.81
N ARG A 209 10.50 15.33 -3.29
CA ARG A 209 10.07 14.97 -4.65
C ARG A 209 10.97 15.62 -5.71
N THR A 210 11.21 16.92 -5.61
CA THR A 210 12.06 17.67 -6.56
C THR A 210 13.52 17.23 -6.48
N THR A 211 14.01 16.96 -5.27
CA THR A 211 15.38 16.46 -5.08
C THR A 211 15.54 15.06 -5.69
N ASN A 212 14.62 14.14 -5.40
CA ASN A 212 14.63 12.78 -5.95
C ASN A 212 14.47 12.78 -7.48
N SER A 213 13.65 13.67 -8.05
CA SER A 213 13.50 13.71 -9.50
C SER A 213 14.80 14.11 -10.21
N ILE A 214 15.61 14.98 -9.61
CA ILE A 214 16.93 15.35 -10.13
C ILE A 214 17.91 14.18 -10.03
N VAL A 215 17.91 13.44 -8.92
CA VAL A 215 18.77 12.24 -8.77
C VAL A 215 18.46 11.19 -9.82
N PHE A 216 17.18 10.88 -10.03
CA PHE A 216 16.78 9.76 -10.86
C PHE A 216 16.63 10.10 -12.36
N PHE A 217 16.24 11.33 -12.68
CA PHE A 217 15.92 11.73 -14.05
C PHE A 217 16.78 12.89 -14.58
N GLY A 218 17.59 13.51 -13.73
CA GLY A 218 18.38 14.69 -14.10
C GLY A 218 17.57 15.99 -14.15
N THR A 219 18.23 17.09 -14.50
CA THR A 219 17.67 18.46 -14.43
C THR A 219 16.60 18.75 -15.49
N VAL A 220 16.53 17.93 -16.55
CA VAL A 220 15.64 18.15 -17.71
C VAL A 220 14.16 17.95 -17.38
N TYR A 221 13.83 17.11 -16.39
CA TYR A 221 12.43 16.74 -16.07
C TYR A 221 11.80 17.54 -14.92
N ARG A 222 12.44 18.63 -14.48
CA ARG A 222 11.98 19.45 -13.34
C ARG A 222 10.60 20.11 -13.56
N LYS A 223 10.25 20.50 -14.80
CA LYS A 223 9.04 21.31 -15.09
C LYS A 223 7.76 20.50 -15.37
N THR A 224 7.86 19.24 -15.76
CA THR A 224 6.69 18.44 -16.18
C THR A 224 5.99 17.69 -15.06
N MET A 225 6.57 17.62 -13.85
CA MET A 225 5.96 16.94 -12.70
C MET A 225 5.20 17.87 -11.73
N ILE A 226 5.26 19.19 -11.94
CA ILE A 226 4.62 20.20 -11.08
C ILE A 226 3.25 20.64 -11.64
N SER A 227 2.89 20.22 -12.87
CA SER A 227 1.54 20.33 -13.44
C SER A 227 0.69 19.10 -13.10
#